data_AF-A0A9D6N3H4-F1
#
_entry.id   AF-A0A9D6N3H4-F1
#
_cell.length_a   1.000
_cell.length_b   1.000
_cell.length_c   1.000
_cell.angle_alpha   90.00
_cell.angle_beta   90.00
_cell.angle_gamma   90.00
#
_symmetry.space_group_name_H-M   'P 1'
#
loop_
_entity.id
_entity.type
_entity.pdbx_description
1 polymer ?
#
loop_
_entity_poly.entity_id
_entity_poly.type
_entity_poly.pdbx_seq_one_letter_code
_entity_poly.pdbx_strand_id
1 'polypeptide(L)'
;MPLIKPAMPTGTGLLLEPPLDLSWFTHEEFVTVSSSVGAAKIHRPWTNAVTPLPPHARAGAHGLTEREVEAYMVQVSRLFDQGATVPVSDVGLISTQEDVIRRPMFNHIAAFSNEVARVYLLVQKTARDKGWGHFSIVQDLTVQPPVDYFAQVIGPKAKFEGISCYKCHSSGPLAIHPARADLVSDAPLAAALSKHIADQPRSRFHFPENEKPPDYGKPLALKFCSRCHDADGDRGPLHKTHSHAMRVLVDFGYMPPNRRLTTDEIAQLKAWLESKP
;
A
#
# COMPACT_ATOMS: atom_id res chain seq x y z
N MET A 1 28.58 1.65 14.95
CA MET A 1 27.74 1.00 13.93
C MET A 1 27.82 1.81 12.64
N PRO A 2 27.84 1.18 11.45
CA PRO A 2 27.81 1.93 10.20
C PRO A 2 26.51 2.74 10.11
N LEU A 3 26.60 3.96 9.57
CA LEU A 3 25.45 4.83 9.34
C LEU A 3 24.50 4.19 8.30
N ILE A 4 23.22 4.25 8.61
CA ILE A 4 22.10 3.69 7.85
C ILE A 4 21.83 4.65 6.67
N LYS A 5 22.21 4.24 5.45
CA LYS A 5 22.21 5.06 4.21
C LYS A 5 20.82 5.56 3.77
N PRO A 6 20.56 6.86 3.61
CA PRO A 6 19.23 7.39 3.32
C PRO A 6 18.55 6.77 2.08
N ALA A 7 17.22 6.88 2.03
CA ALA A 7 16.47 6.50 0.84
C ALA A 7 16.89 7.42 -0.32
N MET A 8 17.53 6.87 -1.35
CA MET A 8 18.09 7.68 -2.43
C MET A 8 17.15 7.66 -3.65
N PRO A 9 16.62 8.82 -4.06
CA PRO A 9 15.97 8.91 -5.36
C PRO A 9 16.98 8.65 -6.48
N THR A 10 16.47 8.27 -7.65
CA THR A 10 17.28 8.10 -8.86
C THR A 10 17.65 9.43 -9.52
N GLY A 11 17.12 10.55 -9.01
CA GLY A 11 17.53 11.90 -9.43
C GLY A 11 16.89 12.32 -10.75
N THR A 12 15.66 11.90 -11.03
CA THR A 12 14.94 12.26 -12.26
C THR A 12 14.48 13.72 -12.29
N GLY A 13 14.44 14.38 -11.13
CA GLY A 13 13.90 15.74 -10.99
C GLY A 13 12.38 15.81 -11.08
N LEU A 14 11.69 14.69 -10.85
CA LEU A 14 10.22 14.60 -10.82
C LEU A 14 9.61 14.97 -9.47
N LEU A 15 10.36 14.80 -8.37
CA LEU A 15 9.89 15.19 -7.04
C LEU A 15 9.74 16.71 -6.96
N LEU A 16 8.66 17.17 -6.33
CA LEU A 16 8.47 18.59 -6.07
C LEU A 16 9.26 19.08 -4.86
N GLU A 17 9.59 18.18 -3.95
CA GLU A 17 10.33 18.44 -2.71
C GLU A 17 11.55 17.52 -2.63
N PRO A 18 12.60 17.90 -1.88
CA PRO A 18 13.71 17.00 -1.58
C PRO A 18 13.23 15.67 -0.98
N PRO A 19 13.94 14.56 -1.25
CA PRO A 19 13.61 13.25 -0.68
C PRO A 19 13.67 13.28 0.85
N LEU A 20 12.90 12.40 1.49
CA LEU A 20 12.97 12.21 2.93
C LEU A 20 14.35 11.69 3.32
N ASP A 21 15.12 12.51 4.03
CA ASP A 21 16.36 12.06 4.65
C ASP A 21 16.04 11.20 5.88
N LEU A 22 16.46 9.93 5.82
CA LEU A 22 16.37 8.94 6.89
C LEU A 22 17.75 8.55 7.42
N SER A 23 18.80 9.31 7.11
CA SER A 23 20.17 9.02 7.58
C SER A 23 20.32 9.11 9.10
N TRP A 24 19.47 9.91 9.74
CA TRP A 24 19.39 10.04 11.19
C TRP A 24 18.65 8.89 11.86
N PHE A 25 17.81 8.15 11.12
CA PHE A 25 16.94 7.13 11.70
C PHE A 25 17.67 5.79 11.79
N THR A 26 17.92 5.31 13.00
CA THR A 26 18.75 4.11 13.20
C THR A 26 17.95 2.80 13.20
N HIS A 27 18.65 1.67 13.12
CA HIS A 27 18.04 0.36 13.24
C HIS A 27 17.50 0.13 14.66
N GLU A 28 18.18 0.64 15.69
CA GLU A 28 17.65 0.59 17.07
C GLU A 28 16.34 1.37 17.19
N GLU A 29 16.26 2.56 16.58
CA GLU A 29 15.04 3.35 16.59
C GLU A 29 13.93 2.64 15.81
N PHE A 30 14.25 2.04 14.66
CA PHE A 30 13.32 1.21 13.90
C PHE A 30 12.76 0.07 14.74
N VAL A 31 13.62 -0.71 15.40
CA VAL A 31 13.21 -1.83 16.27
C VAL A 31 12.39 -1.32 17.44
N THR A 32 12.80 -0.21 18.07
CA THR A 32 12.11 0.39 19.22
C THR A 32 10.70 0.83 18.84
N VAL A 33 10.57 1.57 17.73
CA VAL A 33 9.29 2.07 17.27
C VAL A 33 8.40 0.92 16.83
N SER A 34 8.90 0.00 16.00
CA SER A 34 8.14 -1.16 15.53
C SER A 34 7.66 -2.03 16.70
N SER A 35 8.50 -2.25 17.70
CA SER A 35 8.14 -3.04 18.89
C SER A 35 7.06 -2.39 19.76
N SER A 36 6.78 -1.09 19.60
CA SER A 36 5.75 -0.38 20.37
C SER A 36 4.32 -0.84 20.06
N VAL A 37 4.11 -1.59 18.96
CA VAL A 37 2.83 -2.26 18.69
C VAL A 37 2.62 -3.51 19.57
N GLY A 38 3.71 -3.98 20.19
CA GLY A 38 3.83 -5.20 20.99
C GLY A 38 4.76 -6.20 20.30
N ALA A 39 5.98 -6.39 20.82
CA ALA A 39 7.00 -7.28 20.24
C ALA A 39 6.49 -8.71 19.96
N ALA A 40 5.61 -9.23 20.83
CA ALA A 40 4.97 -10.54 20.67
C ALA A 40 4.11 -10.65 19.39
N LYS A 41 3.69 -9.52 18.80
CA LYS A 41 2.93 -9.46 17.55
C LYS A 41 3.80 -9.50 16.29
N ILE A 42 5.09 -9.18 16.39
CA ILE A 42 5.93 -8.93 15.19
C ILE A 42 7.18 -9.82 15.07
N HIS A 43 7.67 -10.41 16.17
CA HIS A 43 8.90 -11.23 16.16
C HIS A 43 8.63 -12.74 16.25
N ARG A 44 7.62 -13.22 15.53
CA ARG A 44 7.25 -14.64 15.52
C ARG A 44 7.91 -15.37 14.34
N PRO A 45 8.34 -16.64 14.52
CA PRO A 45 8.71 -17.50 13.40
C PRO A 45 7.54 -17.62 12.43
N TRP A 46 7.82 -17.64 11.13
CA TRP A 46 6.82 -17.79 10.09
C TRP A 46 7.15 -18.93 9.13
N THR A 47 6.11 -19.55 8.60
CA THR A 47 6.19 -20.55 7.52
C THR A 47 5.38 -20.12 6.29
N ASN A 48 4.39 -19.25 6.49
CA ASN A 48 3.56 -18.68 5.44
C ASN A 48 3.48 -17.16 5.61
N ALA A 49 3.67 -16.41 4.53
CA ALA A 49 3.54 -14.95 4.52
C ALA A 49 2.08 -14.47 4.55
N VAL A 50 1.15 -15.39 4.26
CA VAL A 50 -0.30 -15.14 4.25
C VAL A 50 -0.95 -16.05 5.28
N THR A 51 -1.62 -15.45 6.26
CA THR A 51 -2.32 -16.20 7.31
C THR A 51 -3.64 -16.75 6.77
N PRO A 52 -3.90 -18.07 6.84
CA PRO A 52 -5.17 -18.61 6.37
C PRO A 52 -6.32 -18.11 7.26
N LEU A 53 -7.42 -17.70 6.63
CA LEU A 53 -8.70 -17.42 7.28
C LEU A 53 -9.59 -18.66 7.24
N PRO A 54 -10.52 -18.81 8.19
CA PRO A 54 -11.56 -19.82 8.10
C PRO A 54 -12.38 -19.69 6.80
N PRO A 55 -13.00 -20.79 6.32
CA PRO A 55 -13.95 -20.73 5.21
C PRO A 55 -15.06 -19.71 5.46
N HIS A 56 -15.55 -19.10 4.39
CA HIS A 56 -16.66 -18.16 4.48
C HIS A 56 -17.95 -18.86 4.91
N ALA A 57 -18.73 -18.21 5.77
CA ALA A 57 -19.94 -18.82 6.31
C ALA A 57 -21.03 -19.01 5.24
N ARG A 58 -21.07 -18.14 4.23
CA ARG A 58 -22.06 -18.20 3.15
C ARG A 58 -21.50 -19.01 1.97
N ALA A 59 -21.99 -20.23 1.81
CA ALA A 59 -21.67 -21.07 0.67
C ALA A 59 -22.15 -20.41 -0.65
N GLY A 60 -21.29 -20.43 -1.68
CA GLY A 60 -21.63 -19.89 -3.00
C GLY A 60 -21.86 -18.37 -3.01
N ALA A 61 -21.14 -17.62 -2.16
CA ALA A 61 -21.23 -16.17 -2.17
C ALA A 61 -20.88 -15.60 -3.56
N HIS A 62 -21.67 -14.63 -4.00
CA HIS A 62 -21.47 -13.83 -5.21
C HIS A 62 -21.75 -12.37 -4.86
N GLY A 63 -20.69 -11.59 -4.68
CA GLY A 63 -20.71 -10.28 -4.05
C GLY A 63 -20.80 -10.42 -2.53
N LEU A 64 -19.76 -9.97 -1.82
CA LEU A 64 -19.79 -9.80 -0.37
C LEU A 64 -20.59 -8.54 -0.03
N THR A 65 -21.39 -8.63 1.02
CA THR A 65 -22.05 -7.45 1.62
C THR A 65 -21.04 -6.64 2.41
N GLU A 66 -21.26 -5.33 2.56
CA GLU A 66 -20.41 -4.47 3.40
C GLU A 66 -20.26 -5.01 4.84
N ARG A 67 -21.31 -5.64 5.38
CA ARG A 67 -21.26 -6.28 6.71
C ARG A 67 -20.31 -7.49 6.74
N GLU A 68 -20.30 -8.31 5.70
CA GLU A 68 -19.36 -9.44 5.59
C GLU A 68 -17.92 -8.92 5.43
N VAL A 69 -17.73 -7.86 4.64
CA VAL A 69 -16.45 -7.18 4.47
C VAL A 69 -15.95 -6.58 5.78
N GLU A 70 -16.79 -5.84 6.50
CA GLU A 70 -16.45 -5.29 7.82
C GLU A 70 -16.06 -6.41 8.80
N ALA A 71 -16.76 -7.55 8.77
CA ALA A 71 -16.42 -8.70 9.61
C ALA A 71 -15.01 -9.22 9.32
N TYR A 72 -14.57 -9.28 8.05
CA TYR A 72 -13.20 -9.61 7.70
C TYR A 72 -12.19 -8.60 8.26
N MET A 73 -12.46 -7.30 8.07
CA MET A 73 -11.57 -6.22 8.53
C MET A 73 -11.37 -6.24 10.05
N VAL A 74 -12.45 -6.44 10.81
CA VAL A 74 -12.41 -6.58 12.27
C VAL A 74 -11.72 -7.89 12.68
N GLN A 75 -11.99 -8.99 11.97
CA GLN A 75 -11.36 -10.28 12.25
C GLN A 75 -9.84 -10.21 12.11
N VAL A 76 -9.32 -9.64 11.02
CA VAL A 76 -7.86 -9.56 10.81
C VAL A 76 -7.18 -8.63 11.79
N SER A 77 -7.84 -7.53 12.18
CA SER A 77 -7.33 -6.64 13.24
C SER A 77 -7.22 -7.39 14.57
N ARG A 78 -8.25 -8.17 14.94
CA ARG A 78 -8.24 -9.00 16.15
C ARG A 78 -7.15 -10.07 16.09
N LEU A 79 -6.97 -10.73 14.95
CA LEU A 79 -5.92 -11.75 14.76
C LEU A 79 -4.53 -11.13 14.91
N PHE A 80 -4.31 -9.94 14.38
CA PHE A 80 -3.07 -9.18 14.58
C PHE A 80 -2.84 -8.86 16.06
N ASP A 81 -3.85 -8.36 16.77
CA ASP A 81 -3.73 -8.03 18.19
C ASP A 81 -3.44 -9.25 19.07
N GLN A 82 -3.92 -10.42 18.67
CA GLN A 82 -3.64 -11.71 19.31
C GLN A 82 -2.29 -12.31 18.89
N GLY A 83 -1.55 -11.66 17.97
CA GLY A 83 -0.30 -12.16 17.42
C GLY A 83 -0.45 -13.41 16.54
N ALA A 84 -1.64 -13.64 15.97
CA ALA A 84 -1.96 -14.81 15.14
C ALA A 84 -1.46 -14.71 13.68
N THR A 85 -0.73 -13.64 13.36
CA THR A 85 -0.09 -13.39 12.06
C THR A 85 1.33 -12.90 12.30
N VAL A 86 2.19 -13.01 11.28
CA VAL A 86 3.53 -12.43 11.29
C VAL A 86 3.57 -11.31 10.26
N PRO A 87 3.49 -10.03 10.70
CA PRO A 87 3.50 -8.91 9.78
C PRO A 87 4.92 -8.60 9.29
N VAL A 88 5.02 -8.02 8.11
CA VAL A 88 6.22 -7.29 7.68
C VAL A 88 6.21 -5.95 8.36
N SER A 89 7.25 -5.64 9.13
CA SER A 89 7.47 -4.28 9.65
C SER A 89 8.45 -3.56 8.74
N ASP A 90 8.12 -2.34 8.32
CA ASP A 90 9.03 -1.53 7.50
C ASP A 90 8.96 -0.04 7.84
N VAL A 91 9.86 0.71 7.21
CA VAL A 91 9.75 2.16 7.11
C VAL A 91 9.43 2.53 5.67
N GLY A 92 8.20 2.98 5.44
CA GLY A 92 7.74 3.50 4.16
C GLY A 92 8.01 5.00 3.99
N LEU A 93 7.95 5.47 2.75
CA LEU A 93 7.86 6.90 2.44
C LEU A 93 6.42 7.36 2.61
N ILE A 94 6.20 8.44 3.36
CA ILE A 94 4.88 9.08 3.40
C ILE A 94 4.71 9.92 2.12
N SER A 95 3.83 9.46 1.22
CA SER A 95 3.50 10.12 -0.06
C SER A 95 2.07 10.63 -0.01
N THR A 96 1.87 11.86 0.49
CA THR A 96 0.51 12.33 0.85
C THR A 96 0.25 13.76 0.43
N GLN A 97 0.45 14.01 -0.87
CA GLN A 97 -0.06 15.20 -1.57
C GLN A 97 0.76 16.48 -1.35
N GLU A 98 2.01 16.51 -1.81
CA GLU A 98 2.84 17.74 -2.00
C GLU A 98 3.03 18.71 -0.79
N ASP A 99 2.34 18.54 0.34
CA ASP A 99 2.56 19.12 1.68
C ASP A 99 3.05 18.00 2.63
N VAL A 100 4.13 17.36 2.18
CA VAL A 100 4.75 16.13 2.69
C VAL A 100 4.75 16.05 4.22
N ILE A 101 4.18 14.98 4.80
CA ILE A 101 4.67 14.51 6.09
C ILE A 101 6.09 13.97 5.83
N ARG A 102 7.11 14.82 5.96
CA ARG A 102 8.54 14.47 5.81
C ARG A 102 9.04 13.65 6.99
N ARG A 103 8.39 12.52 7.23
CA ARG A 103 8.68 11.67 8.38
C ARG A 103 8.62 10.21 7.95
N PRO A 104 9.32 9.34 8.68
CA PRO A 104 9.12 7.91 8.55
C PRO A 104 7.62 7.57 8.72
N MET A 105 7.05 6.79 7.80
CA MET A 105 5.86 5.99 8.09
C MET A 105 6.35 4.67 8.63
N PHE A 106 5.88 4.30 9.82
CA PHE A 106 6.11 2.97 10.35
C PHE A 106 4.92 2.12 9.98
N ASN A 107 5.16 0.97 9.35
CA ASN A 107 4.10 0.07 8.97
C ASN A 107 4.33 -1.31 9.57
N HIS A 108 3.22 -1.97 9.88
CA HIS A 108 3.12 -3.42 9.96
C HIS A 108 2.08 -3.88 8.96
N ILE A 109 2.48 -4.75 8.04
CA ILE A 109 1.66 -5.22 6.93
C ILE A 109 1.46 -6.73 7.09
N ALA A 110 0.22 -7.15 7.28
CA ALA A 110 -0.16 -8.56 7.37
C ALA A 110 -1.15 -8.91 6.26
N ALA A 111 -0.98 -10.07 5.65
CA ALA A 111 -1.94 -10.62 4.69
C ALA A 111 -2.65 -11.84 5.25
N PHE A 112 -3.89 -11.98 4.81
CA PHE A 112 -4.78 -13.06 5.16
C PHE A 112 -5.57 -13.47 3.93
N SER A 113 -6.00 -14.72 3.86
CA SER A 113 -6.84 -15.18 2.74
C SER A 113 -7.66 -16.41 3.06
N ASN A 114 -8.79 -16.54 2.37
CA ASN A 114 -9.51 -17.79 2.17
C ASN A 114 -9.98 -17.88 0.70
N GLU A 115 -10.96 -18.74 0.42
CA GLU A 115 -11.49 -18.97 -0.92
C GLU A 115 -12.29 -17.80 -1.51
N VAL A 116 -12.83 -16.90 -0.68
CA VAL A 116 -13.68 -15.78 -1.14
C VAL A 116 -13.01 -14.41 -1.03
N ALA A 117 -11.96 -14.28 -0.21
CA ALA A 117 -11.37 -12.98 0.09
C ALA A 117 -9.86 -13.05 0.28
N ARG A 118 -9.18 -12.00 -0.21
CA ARG A 118 -7.84 -11.61 0.28
C ARG A 118 -8.02 -10.40 1.17
N VAL A 119 -7.38 -10.42 2.34
CA VAL A 119 -7.49 -9.36 3.32
C VAL A 119 -6.11 -8.90 3.72
N TYR A 120 -5.89 -7.60 3.69
CA TYR A 120 -4.65 -6.98 4.10
C TYR A 120 -4.94 -6.06 5.27
N LEU A 121 -4.10 -6.14 6.30
CA LEU A 121 -4.12 -5.24 7.43
C LEU A 121 -2.85 -4.41 7.40
N LEU A 122 -3.03 -3.10 7.44
CA LEU A 122 -1.98 -2.11 7.60
C LEU A 122 -2.13 -1.46 8.97
N VAL A 123 -1.15 -1.67 9.84
CA VAL A 123 -1.03 -0.99 11.13
C VAL A 123 0.07 0.05 10.99
N GLN A 124 -0.32 1.31 10.91
CA GLN A 124 0.61 2.39 10.55
C GLN A 124 0.60 3.51 11.59
N LYS A 125 1.75 4.18 11.71
CA LYS A 125 1.83 5.45 12.41
C LYS A 125 2.95 6.30 11.84
N THR A 126 2.78 7.61 11.88
CA THR A 126 3.85 8.56 11.60
C THR A 126 4.70 8.81 12.85
N ALA A 127 5.87 9.44 12.69
CA ALA A 127 6.68 9.87 13.82
C ALA A 127 6.04 10.93 14.75
N ARG A 128 4.84 11.45 14.47
CA ARG A 128 4.09 12.34 15.39
C ARG A 128 2.96 11.65 16.12
N ASP A 129 2.51 10.50 15.61
CA ASP A 129 1.31 9.89 16.11
C ASP A 129 1.56 9.26 17.48
N LYS A 130 0.62 9.49 18.39
CA LYS A 130 0.65 8.92 19.73
C LYS A 130 0.25 7.44 19.74
N GLY A 131 -0.42 6.97 18.69
CA GLY A 131 -0.95 5.61 18.59
C GLY A 131 -0.89 5.08 17.17
N TRP A 132 -1.16 3.77 17.05
CA TRP A 132 -1.17 3.06 15.78
C TRP A 132 -2.58 3.09 15.16
N GLY A 133 -2.67 3.56 13.93
CA GLY A 133 -3.88 3.47 13.12
C GLY A 133 -3.98 2.10 12.45
N HIS A 134 -5.19 1.54 12.39
CA HIS A 134 -5.46 0.28 11.71
C HIS A 134 -6.28 0.54 10.45
N PHE A 135 -5.84 -0.02 9.34
CA PHE A 135 -6.48 0.12 8.04
C PHE A 135 -6.53 -1.25 7.38
N SER A 136 -7.58 -1.52 6.64
CA SER A 136 -7.72 -2.82 5.99
C SER A 136 -8.24 -2.70 4.57
N ILE A 137 -7.73 -3.58 3.72
CA ILE A 137 -8.23 -3.83 2.38
C ILE A 137 -8.80 -5.23 2.35
N VAL A 138 -10.05 -5.37 1.93
CA VAL A 138 -10.66 -6.66 1.60
C VAL A 138 -10.90 -6.67 0.10
N GLN A 139 -10.29 -7.64 -0.58
CA GLN A 139 -10.57 -7.93 -1.97
C GLN A 139 -11.57 -9.07 -2.04
N ASP A 140 -12.79 -8.76 -2.49
CA ASP A 140 -13.86 -9.72 -2.76
C ASP A 140 -13.58 -10.48 -4.06
N LEU A 141 -13.22 -11.76 -3.94
CA LEU A 141 -12.92 -12.66 -5.05
C LEU A 141 -14.16 -13.38 -5.60
N THR A 142 -15.35 -13.10 -5.06
CA THR A 142 -16.60 -13.75 -5.47
C THR A 142 -17.24 -13.13 -6.72
N VAL A 143 -16.64 -12.06 -7.22
CA VAL A 143 -17.05 -11.30 -8.40
C VAL A 143 -15.88 -11.09 -9.35
N GLN A 144 -16.17 -10.90 -10.64
CA GLN A 144 -15.16 -10.68 -11.68
C GLN A 144 -15.47 -9.38 -12.45
N PRO A 145 -14.56 -8.38 -12.48
CA PRO A 145 -13.32 -8.33 -11.69
C PRO A 145 -13.61 -8.25 -10.18
N PRO A 146 -12.68 -8.69 -9.32
CA PRO A 146 -12.79 -8.55 -7.87
C PRO A 146 -13.06 -7.10 -7.44
N VAL A 147 -13.64 -6.94 -6.25
CA VAL A 147 -13.92 -5.61 -5.68
C VAL A 147 -13.09 -5.39 -4.43
N ASP A 148 -12.35 -4.28 -4.40
CA ASP A 148 -11.53 -3.86 -3.26
C ASP A 148 -12.29 -2.88 -2.38
N TYR A 149 -12.43 -3.23 -1.11
CA TYR A 149 -13.01 -2.41 -0.06
C TYR A 149 -11.88 -1.90 0.82
N PHE A 150 -11.85 -0.59 1.07
CA PHE A 150 -10.87 0.03 1.95
C PHE A 150 -11.57 0.66 3.17
N ALA A 151 -11.02 0.45 4.35
CA ALA A 151 -11.54 1.04 5.58
C ALA A 151 -10.46 1.36 6.60
N GLN A 152 -10.75 2.34 7.45
CA GLN A 152 -10.08 2.49 8.74
C GLN A 152 -10.82 1.65 9.78
N VAL A 153 -10.08 0.85 10.56
CA VAL A 153 -10.64 0.05 11.65
C VAL A 153 -10.51 0.81 12.96
N ILE A 154 -11.62 1.05 13.63
CA ILE A 154 -11.71 1.80 14.90
C ILE A 154 -12.44 0.92 15.92
N GLY A 155 -11.66 0.25 16.78
CA GLY A 155 -12.21 -0.73 17.72
C GLY A 155 -12.94 -1.85 16.98
N PRO A 156 -14.22 -2.12 17.28
CA PRO A 156 -14.98 -3.19 16.63
C PRO A 156 -15.68 -2.77 15.32
N LYS A 157 -15.34 -1.60 14.76
CA LYS A 157 -16.02 -1.07 13.56
C LYS A 157 -15.04 -0.78 12.43
N ALA A 158 -15.47 -1.01 11.20
CA ALA A 158 -14.77 -0.55 10.00
C ALA A 158 -15.50 0.66 9.41
N LYS A 159 -14.78 1.76 9.21
CA LYS A 159 -15.28 2.94 8.50
C LYS A 159 -14.75 2.90 7.08
N PHE A 160 -15.62 2.57 6.12
CA PHE A 160 -15.26 2.57 4.70
C PHE A 160 -14.84 3.96 4.22
N GLU A 161 -13.88 3.98 3.30
CA GLU A 161 -13.29 5.19 2.74
C GLU A 161 -13.07 4.95 1.24
N GLY A 162 -13.80 5.66 0.38
CA GLY A 162 -13.74 5.50 -1.09
C GLY A 162 -13.03 6.64 -1.83
N ILE A 163 -13.14 7.89 -1.35
CA ILE A 163 -12.60 9.08 -2.03
C ILE A 163 -11.16 9.42 -1.67
N SER A 164 -10.60 8.80 -0.63
CA SER A 164 -9.22 9.06 -0.24
C SER A 164 -8.28 8.13 -1.01
N CYS A 165 -8.02 8.47 -2.29
CA CYS A 165 -6.97 7.80 -3.09
C CYS A 165 -5.65 7.73 -2.31
N TYR A 166 -5.39 8.70 -1.44
CA TYR A 166 -4.33 8.71 -0.44
C TYR A 166 -4.36 7.46 0.45
N LYS A 167 -5.41 7.22 1.24
CA LYS A 167 -5.46 6.07 2.15
C LYS A 167 -5.49 4.72 1.40
N CYS A 168 -6.05 4.68 0.19
CA CYS A 168 -6.13 3.47 -0.63
C CYS A 168 -4.80 3.10 -1.31
N HIS A 169 -3.98 4.09 -1.71
CA HIS A 169 -2.74 3.86 -2.49
C HIS A 169 -1.43 4.24 -1.80
N SER A 170 -1.45 4.99 -0.70
CA SER A 170 -0.20 5.36 -0.02
C SER A 170 0.46 4.19 0.69
N SER A 171 -0.29 3.11 0.96
CA SER A 171 0.21 1.90 1.62
C SER A 171 -0.72 0.67 1.47
N GLY A 172 -1.73 0.72 0.59
CA GLY A 172 -2.51 -0.47 0.23
C GLY A 172 -1.69 -1.39 -0.70
N PRO A 173 -1.88 -2.72 -0.65
CA PRO A 173 -0.95 -3.65 -1.27
C PRO A 173 -1.21 -3.71 -2.77
N LEU A 174 -0.60 -2.77 -3.49
CA LEU A 174 -0.16 -2.99 -4.85
C LEU A 174 1.33 -3.41 -4.87
N ALA A 175 2.09 -3.09 -3.82
CA ALA A 175 3.39 -3.69 -3.44
C ALA A 175 3.90 -3.07 -2.12
N ILE A 176 4.73 -3.81 -1.37
CA ILE A 176 5.48 -3.26 -0.23
C ILE A 176 6.75 -2.63 -0.80
N HIS A 177 6.87 -1.31 -0.67
CA HIS A 177 8.03 -0.54 -1.12
C HIS A 177 8.66 0.19 0.06
N PRO A 178 9.52 -0.50 0.85
CA PRO A 178 10.22 0.14 1.95
C PRO A 178 11.07 1.28 1.40
N ALA A 179 11.01 2.45 2.06
CA ALA A 179 11.93 3.55 1.79
C ALA A 179 13.39 3.10 1.97
N ARG A 180 13.60 2.19 2.92
CA ARG A 180 14.88 1.72 3.40
C ARG A 180 14.85 0.20 3.50
N ALA A 181 15.43 -0.48 2.51
CA ALA A 181 15.44 -1.94 2.44
C ALA A 181 16.16 -2.59 3.63
N ASP A 182 17.06 -1.87 4.31
CA ASP A 182 17.74 -2.32 5.53
C ASP A 182 16.92 -2.07 6.81
N LEU A 183 15.80 -1.36 6.73
CA LEU A 183 14.85 -1.13 7.83
C LEU A 183 13.56 -1.91 7.59
N VAL A 184 13.72 -3.21 7.41
CA VAL A 184 12.64 -4.19 7.21
C VAL A 184 12.85 -5.32 8.22
N SER A 185 11.79 -5.75 8.90
CA SER A 185 11.90 -6.76 9.97
C SER A 185 12.40 -8.12 9.49
N ASP A 186 11.99 -8.53 8.28
CA ASP A 186 12.36 -9.80 7.66
C ASP A 186 12.24 -9.66 6.13
N ALA A 187 13.37 -9.61 5.43
CA ALA A 187 13.39 -9.41 3.98
C ALA A 187 12.81 -10.60 3.19
N PRO A 188 13.10 -11.88 3.52
CA PRO A 188 12.39 -13.02 2.95
C PRO A 188 10.86 -12.96 3.10
N LEU A 189 10.35 -12.57 4.28
CA LEU A 189 8.91 -12.41 4.51
C LEU A 189 8.33 -11.29 3.63
N ALA A 190 9.02 -10.14 3.56
CA ALA A 190 8.63 -9.02 2.71
C ALA A 190 8.57 -9.40 1.22
N ALA A 191 9.53 -10.20 0.74
CA ALA A 191 9.54 -10.69 -0.63
C ALA A 191 8.39 -11.67 -0.90
N ALA A 192 8.13 -12.61 0.02
CA ALA A 192 7.03 -13.57 -0.10
C ALA A 192 5.66 -12.88 -0.11
N LEU A 193 5.47 -11.89 0.78
CA LEU A 193 4.26 -11.09 0.83
C LEU A 193 4.09 -10.23 -0.43
N SER A 194 5.17 -9.60 -0.91
CA SER A 194 5.15 -8.80 -2.15
C SER A 194 4.82 -9.66 -3.38
N LYS A 195 5.29 -10.91 -3.43
CA LYS A 195 4.91 -11.85 -4.50
C LYS A 195 3.40 -12.13 -4.49
N HIS A 196 2.84 -12.44 -3.33
CA HIS A 196 1.40 -12.67 -3.18
C HIS A 196 0.56 -11.46 -3.62
N ILE A 197 1.05 -10.25 -3.35
CA ILE A 197 0.43 -9.00 -3.77
C ILE A 197 0.54 -8.80 -5.28
N ALA A 198 1.71 -9.11 -5.87
CA ALA A 198 1.91 -9.00 -7.32
C ALA A 198 1.01 -9.96 -8.12
N ASP A 199 0.65 -11.10 -7.54
CA ASP A 199 -0.25 -12.12 -8.12
C ASP A 199 -1.75 -11.78 -7.93
N GLN A 200 -2.10 -10.55 -7.52
CA GLN A 200 -3.49 -10.13 -7.42
C GLN A 200 -4.12 -9.88 -8.80
N PRO A 201 -5.36 -10.35 -9.03
CA PRO A 201 -6.12 -9.96 -10.21
C PRO A 201 -6.43 -8.45 -10.18
N ARG A 202 -6.66 -7.88 -11.37
CA ARG A 202 -7.17 -6.51 -11.49
C ARG A 202 -8.55 -6.43 -10.81
N SER A 203 -8.70 -5.44 -9.94
CA SER A 203 -9.90 -5.20 -9.16
C SER A 203 -10.58 -3.88 -9.54
N ARG A 204 -11.78 -3.66 -9.00
CA ARG A 204 -12.50 -2.38 -8.97
C ARG A 204 -12.58 -1.88 -7.54
N PHE A 205 -12.52 -0.57 -7.35
CA PHE A 205 -12.75 0.01 -6.03
C PHE A 205 -14.23 0.05 -5.68
N HIS A 206 -14.54 -0.34 -4.45
CA HIS A 206 -15.81 -0.04 -3.82
C HIS A 206 -15.86 1.44 -3.41
N PHE A 207 -16.98 2.11 -3.70
CA PHE A 207 -17.28 3.44 -3.20
C PHE A 207 -18.53 3.34 -2.33
N PRO A 208 -18.47 3.76 -1.05
CA PRO A 208 -19.65 3.81 -0.18
C PRO A 208 -20.80 4.59 -0.84
N GLU A 209 -22.06 4.29 -0.48
CA GLU A 209 -23.25 4.87 -1.14
C GLU A 209 -23.27 6.40 -1.19
N ASN A 210 -22.66 7.07 -0.21
CA ASN A 210 -22.57 8.51 -0.09
C ASN A 210 -21.32 9.12 -0.77
N GLU A 211 -20.48 8.30 -1.39
CA GLU A 211 -19.25 8.69 -2.04
C GLU A 211 -19.34 8.37 -3.54
N LYS A 212 -19.00 9.36 -4.38
CA LYS A 212 -18.95 9.15 -5.83
C LYS A 212 -17.50 8.95 -6.26
N PRO A 213 -17.24 8.04 -7.22
CA PRO A 213 -15.96 7.99 -7.89
C PRO A 213 -15.57 9.40 -8.39
N PRO A 214 -14.32 9.84 -8.19
CA PRO A 214 -13.90 11.13 -8.69
C PRO A 214 -13.93 11.14 -10.23
N ASP A 215 -14.19 12.31 -10.83
CA ASP A 215 -13.95 12.49 -12.25
C ASP A 215 -12.43 12.50 -12.47
N TYR A 216 -11.91 11.36 -12.94
CA TYR A 216 -10.49 11.16 -13.17
C TYR A 216 -9.97 11.96 -14.39
N GLY A 217 -10.85 12.53 -15.22
CA GLY A 217 -10.47 13.22 -16.44
C GLY A 217 -9.76 12.33 -17.45
N LYS A 218 -8.95 12.93 -18.33
CA LYS A 218 -8.27 12.20 -19.42
C LYS A 218 -7.13 11.32 -18.90
N PRO A 219 -7.01 10.07 -19.40
CA PRO A 219 -5.90 9.20 -19.04
C PRO A 219 -4.58 9.67 -19.66
N LEU A 220 -3.47 9.28 -19.02
CA LEU A 220 -2.11 9.43 -19.50
C LEU A 220 -1.90 8.63 -20.79
N ALA A 221 -1.56 9.30 -21.88
CA ALA A 221 -1.39 8.68 -23.20
C ALA A 221 0.09 8.48 -23.62
N LEU A 222 1.04 8.55 -22.68
CA LEU A 222 2.46 8.33 -22.98
C LEU A 222 2.70 6.84 -23.24
N LYS A 223 3.21 6.49 -24.43
CA LYS A 223 3.36 5.10 -24.91
C LYS A 223 4.06 4.16 -23.91
N PHE A 224 5.10 4.66 -23.24
CA PHE A 224 5.87 3.86 -22.27
C PHE A 224 5.13 3.61 -20.95
N CYS A 225 4.12 4.42 -20.62
CA CYS A 225 3.22 4.19 -19.49
C CYS A 225 1.99 3.38 -19.91
N SER A 226 1.42 3.69 -21.06
CA SER A 226 0.17 3.11 -21.57
C SER A 226 0.28 1.58 -21.77
N ARG A 227 1.50 1.06 -22.05
CA ARG A 227 1.77 -0.38 -22.10
C ARG A 227 1.21 -1.18 -20.91
N CYS A 228 1.24 -0.61 -19.70
CA CYS A 228 0.64 -1.23 -18.51
C CYS A 228 -0.62 -0.48 -18.05
N HIS A 229 -0.74 0.80 -18.40
CA HIS A 229 -1.76 1.73 -17.91
C HIS A 229 -2.74 2.19 -18.99
N ASP A 230 -3.03 1.35 -19.98
CA ASP A 230 -4.18 1.55 -20.88
C ASP A 230 -5.48 1.06 -20.23
N ALA A 231 -6.62 1.38 -20.83
CA ALA A 231 -7.94 0.97 -20.32
C ALA A 231 -8.02 -0.56 -20.10
N ASP A 232 -7.45 -1.33 -21.03
CA ASP A 232 -7.37 -2.79 -21.00
C ASP A 232 -6.01 -3.30 -20.47
N GLY A 233 -5.13 -2.41 -20.01
CA GLY A 233 -3.84 -2.76 -19.46
C GLY A 233 -3.93 -3.44 -18.09
N ASP A 234 -2.87 -4.15 -17.71
CA ASP A 234 -2.79 -4.91 -16.45
C ASP A 234 -2.96 -4.04 -15.20
N ARG A 235 -2.59 -2.76 -15.27
CA ARG A 235 -2.58 -1.82 -14.13
C ARG A 235 -3.63 -0.72 -14.22
N GLY A 236 -4.40 -0.69 -15.31
CA GLY A 236 -5.43 0.31 -15.55
C GLY A 236 -4.91 1.75 -15.75
N PRO A 237 -5.79 2.67 -16.18
CA PRO A 237 -5.38 4.01 -16.60
C PRO A 237 -4.82 4.87 -15.46
N LEU A 238 -3.78 5.64 -15.79
CA LEU A 238 -3.24 6.69 -14.93
C LEU A 238 -3.85 8.04 -15.29
N HIS A 239 -4.12 8.85 -14.27
CA HIS A 239 -4.82 10.13 -14.40
C HIS A 239 -4.08 11.21 -13.63
N LYS A 240 -4.46 12.47 -13.84
CA LYS A 240 -3.83 13.62 -13.16
C LYS A 240 -3.94 13.55 -11.64
N THR A 241 -5.03 12.98 -11.14
CA THR A 241 -5.22 12.67 -9.71
C THR A 241 -4.15 11.72 -9.15
N HIS A 242 -3.46 10.94 -10.00
CA HIS A 242 -2.39 10.00 -9.62
C HIS A 242 -0.98 10.59 -9.77
N SER A 243 -0.86 11.84 -10.23
CA SER A 243 0.42 12.53 -10.51
C SER A 243 1.44 12.41 -9.38
N HIS A 244 1.00 12.53 -8.13
CA HIS A 244 1.87 12.42 -6.97
C HIS A 244 2.52 11.03 -6.84
N ALA A 245 1.71 9.97 -6.90
CA ALA A 245 2.21 8.59 -6.85
C ALA A 245 3.15 8.31 -8.03
N MET A 246 2.82 8.82 -9.22
CA MET A 246 3.66 8.69 -10.40
C MET A 246 5.06 9.32 -10.19
N ARG A 247 5.13 10.54 -9.65
CA ARG A 247 6.42 11.22 -9.36
C ARG A 247 7.29 10.37 -8.42
N VAL A 248 6.72 9.90 -7.32
CA VAL A 248 7.45 9.13 -6.30
C VAL A 248 7.89 7.76 -6.83
N LEU A 249 6.96 6.98 -7.40
CA LEU A 249 7.28 5.63 -7.85
C LEU A 249 8.29 5.62 -8.99
N VAL A 250 8.24 6.59 -9.90
CA VAL A 250 9.23 6.71 -10.98
C VAL A 250 10.58 7.18 -10.44
N ASP A 251 10.60 8.21 -9.60
CA ASP A 251 11.85 8.77 -9.11
C ASP A 251 12.60 7.80 -8.18
N PHE A 252 11.90 6.95 -7.43
CA PHE A 252 12.52 5.87 -6.64
C PHE A 252 12.80 4.59 -7.44
N GLY A 253 12.46 4.57 -8.74
CA GLY A 253 12.74 3.44 -9.62
C GLY A 253 11.83 2.23 -9.41
N TYR A 254 10.69 2.40 -8.74
CA TYR A 254 9.67 1.36 -8.60
C TYR A 254 8.79 1.23 -9.86
N MET A 255 8.72 2.28 -10.67
CA MET A 255 8.00 2.27 -11.95
C MET A 255 8.85 2.85 -13.10
N PRO A 256 8.89 2.19 -14.27
CA PRO A 256 8.34 0.86 -14.54
C PRO A 256 9.16 -0.24 -13.83
N PRO A 257 8.57 -1.40 -13.51
CA PRO A 257 9.21 -2.41 -12.65
C PRO A 257 10.46 -3.08 -13.27
N ASN A 258 10.55 -3.07 -14.60
CA ASN A 258 11.57 -3.84 -15.33
C ASN A 258 12.74 -3.00 -15.86
N ARG A 259 12.67 -1.67 -15.75
CA ARG A 259 13.74 -0.76 -16.19
C ARG A 259 13.50 0.66 -15.66
N ARG A 260 14.52 1.50 -15.73
CA ARG A 260 14.34 2.95 -15.55
C ARG A 260 13.83 3.60 -16.83
N LEU A 261 13.15 4.73 -16.68
CA LEU A 261 12.82 5.60 -17.80
C LEU A 261 14.07 6.28 -18.35
N THR A 262 14.13 6.51 -19.65
CA THR A 262 15.18 7.30 -20.28
C THR A 262 15.00 8.79 -19.99
N THR A 263 16.03 9.61 -20.20
CA THR A 263 15.95 11.06 -20.04
C THR A 263 14.81 11.67 -20.86
N ASP A 264 14.58 11.20 -22.10
CA ASP A 264 13.51 11.69 -22.97
C ASP A 264 12.12 11.27 -22.46
N GLU A 265 11.99 10.06 -21.91
CA GLU A 265 10.75 9.59 -21.29
C GLU A 265 10.43 10.37 -20.01
N ILE A 266 11.46 10.66 -19.19
CA ILE A 266 11.32 11.54 -18.02
C ILE A 266 10.87 12.94 -18.42
N ALA A 267 11.46 13.52 -19.47
CA ALA A 267 11.07 14.83 -19.97
C ALA A 267 9.60 14.85 -20.45
N GLN A 268 9.16 13.83 -21.19
CA GLN A 268 7.76 13.69 -21.62
C GLN A 268 6.80 13.52 -20.44
N LEU A 269 7.17 12.70 -19.46
CA LEU A 269 6.38 12.50 -18.24
C LEU A 269 6.26 13.80 -17.45
N LYS A 270 7.36 14.54 -17.29
CA LYS A 270 7.39 15.82 -16.60
C LYS A 270 6.50 16.86 -17.28
N ALA A 271 6.62 17.00 -18.60
CA ALA A 271 5.77 17.89 -19.40
C ALA A 271 4.29 17.53 -19.27
N TRP A 272 3.97 16.23 -19.29
CA TRP A 272 2.60 15.80 -19.03
C TRP A 272 2.18 16.16 -17.61
N LEU A 273 2.97 15.87 -16.58
CA LEU A 273 2.62 16.15 -15.18
C LEU A 273 2.37 17.64 -14.91
N GLU A 274 3.14 18.54 -15.54
CA GLU A 274 3.04 20.00 -15.39
C GLU A 274 1.90 20.64 -16.18
N SER A 275 1.30 19.93 -17.15
CA SER A 275 0.17 20.47 -17.91
C SER A 275 -1.03 20.72 -17.00
N LYS A 276 -1.81 21.77 -17.27
CA LYS A 276 -3.10 21.95 -16.58
C LYS A 276 -4.08 20.82 -16.99
N PRO A 277 -4.99 20.39 -16.10
CA PRO A 277 -6.07 19.46 -16.43
C PRO A 277 -6.93 19.95 -17.59
#